data_AF-A0AAJ6L2M2-F1
#
_entry.id   AF-A0AAJ6L2M2-F1
#
_cell.length_a   1.000
_cell.length_b   1.000
_cell.length_c   1.000
_cell.angle_alpha   90.00
_cell.angle_beta   90.00
_cell.angle_gamma   90.00
#
_symmetry.space_group_name_H-M   'P 1'
#
loop_
_entity.id
_entity.type
_entity.pdbx_description
1 polymer ?
#
loop_
_entity_poly.entity_id
_entity_poly.type
_entity_poly.pdbx_seq_one_letter_code
_entity_poly.pdbx_strand_id
1 'polypeptide(L)'
;MAQNELIVDGEHTIFCRGPAGESFEWAFMGSGRDPYTYEREGLESWRPTGLLLSELLLYIFVSSAVFDADCGLVNMALDQRGFDSVVTRLQALDHPLWAWPEPALRFYHSEGLIAQAGHDDGEFGYQVILAALSADKLSQFNEADWEWDSRG
;
A
#
# COMPACT_ATOMS: atom_id res chain seq x y z
N MET A 1 14.53 16.57 8.21
CA MET A 1 13.67 16.18 9.35
C MET A 1 12.32 16.82 9.12
N ALA A 2 11.33 16.08 8.64
CA ALA A 2 9.97 16.60 8.57
C ALA A 2 9.46 16.80 10.00
N GLN A 3 9.00 18.00 10.31
CA GLN A 3 8.28 18.25 11.56
C GLN A 3 6.93 17.53 11.46
N ASN A 4 6.75 16.46 12.23
CA ASN A 4 5.45 15.82 12.45
C ASN A 4 4.59 16.72 13.34
N GLU A 5 4.19 17.88 12.82
CA GLU A 5 3.14 18.68 13.45
C GLU A 5 1.80 18.06 13.09
N LEU A 6 1.03 17.67 14.11
CA LEU A 6 -0.37 17.32 13.91
C LEU A 6 -1.12 18.58 13.49
N ILE A 7 -1.68 18.57 12.29
CA ILE A 7 -2.44 19.70 11.76
C ILE A 7 -3.91 19.50 12.13
N VAL A 8 -4.51 20.48 12.79
CA VAL A 8 -5.93 20.45 13.15
C VAL A 8 -6.74 21.21 12.11
N ASP A 9 -7.73 20.54 11.52
CA ASP A 9 -8.69 21.11 10.57
C ASP A 9 -10.12 20.86 11.09
N GLY A 10 -10.67 21.86 11.79
CA GLY A 10 -11.94 21.73 12.50
C GLY A 10 -11.87 20.68 13.61
N GLU A 11 -12.66 19.62 13.48
CA GLU A 11 -12.69 18.49 14.41
C GLU A 11 -11.71 17.36 14.04
N HIS A 12 -11.05 17.47 12.88
CA HIS A 12 -10.15 16.46 12.35
C HIS A 12 -8.70 16.79 12.70
N THR A 13 -7.97 15.80 13.22
CA THR A 13 -6.52 15.89 13.42
C THR A 13 -5.83 15.08 12.33
N ILE A 14 -5.15 15.77 11.41
CA ILE A 14 -4.39 15.17 10.32
C ILE A 14 -3.11 14.55 10.88
N PHE A 15 -2.89 13.27 10.59
CA PHE A 15 -1.75 12.52 11.12
C PHE A 15 -0.86 11.92 10.01
N CYS A 16 -1.36 11.82 8.77
CA CYS A 16 -0.60 11.27 7.67
C CYS A 16 -1.02 11.92 6.34
N ARG A 17 -0.06 12.03 5.42
CA ARG A 17 -0.27 12.47 4.03
C ARG A 17 0.28 11.38 3.11
N GLY A 18 -0.45 11.06 2.05
CA GLY A 18 -0.12 9.99 1.12
C GLY A 18 1.19 10.22 0.37
N PRO A 19 1.84 9.13 -0.08
CA PRO A 19 3.14 9.20 -0.78
C PRO A 19 3.07 9.89 -2.15
N ALA A 20 1.88 10.04 -2.75
CA ALA A 20 1.68 10.75 -4.03
C ALA A 20 1.73 12.29 -3.93
N GLY A 21 2.05 12.85 -2.76
CA GLY A 21 2.20 14.29 -2.55
C GLY A 21 0.86 15.02 -2.43
N GLU A 22 0.67 15.68 -1.29
CA GLU A 22 -0.35 16.69 -0.92
C GLU A 22 -1.85 16.44 -1.19
N SER A 23 -2.22 15.51 -2.07
CA SER A 23 -3.61 15.24 -2.41
C SER A 23 -4.25 14.32 -1.37
N PHE A 24 -3.64 13.20 -0.96
CA PHE A 24 -4.32 12.33 -0.01
C PHE A 24 -3.95 12.65 1.44
N GLU A 25 -4.92 12.96 2.29
CA GLU A 25 -4.71 13.20 3.71
C GLU A 25 -5.55 12.24 4.55
N TRP A 26 -4.97 11.73 5.64
CA TRP A 26 -5.69 10.94 6.64
C TRP A 26 -5.73 11.68 7.97
N ALA A 27 -6.90 11.65 8.58
CA ALA A 27 -7.18 12.26 9.86
C ALA A 27 -7.95 11.31 10.78
N PHE A 28 -8.00 11.65 12.06
CA PHE A 28 -8.94 11.07 13.01
C PHE A 28 -9.76 12.15 13.70
N MET A 29 -10.90 11.77 14.24
CA MET A 29 -11.79 12.66 14.99
C MET A 29 -12.04 12.11 16.40
N GLY A 30 -12.00 13.01 17.40
CA GLY A 30 -12.36 12.70 18.79
C GLY A 30 -11.18 12.29 19.69
N SER A 31 -11.45 12.28 21.00
CA SER A 31 -10.50 11.92 22.04
C SER A 31 -10.81 10.51 22.57
N GLY A 32 -10.25 9.49 21.94
CA GLY A 32 -10.36 8.09 22.34
C GLY A 32 -9.02 7.38 22.19
N ARG A 33 -8.89 6.17 22.75
CA ARG A 33 -7.66 5.37 22.59
C ARG A 33 -7.44 4.93 21.15
N ASP A 34 -8.53 4.73 20.41
CA ASP A 34 -8.52 4.27 19.03
C ASP A 34 -9.69 4.91 18.26
N PRO A 35 -9.55 6.16 17.80
CA PRO A 35 -10.64 6.91 17.16
C PRO A 35 -10.92 6.43 15.73
N TYR A 36 -12.09 6.77 15.21
CA TYR A 36 -12.41 6.57 13.79
C TYR A 36 -11.58 7.48 12.90
N THR A 37 -11.27 6.97 11.71
CA THR A 37 -10.44 7.67 10.74
C THR A 37 -11.21 8.14 9.52
N TYR A 38 -10.66 9.18 8.90
CA TYR A 38 -11.22 9.90 7.78
C TYR A 38 -10.12 10.16 6.76
N GLU A 39 -10.51 10.22 5.50
CA GLU A 39 -9.63 10.55 4.39
C GLU A 39 -10.23 11.64 3.52
N ARG A 40 -9.38 12.36 2.79
CA ARG A 40 -9.80 13.27 1.72
C ARG A 40 -8.74 13.37 0.64
N GLU A 41 -9.18 13.81 -0.53
CA GLU A 41 -8.30 14.21 -1.61
C GLU A 41 -8.30 15.75 -1.77
N GLY A 42 -7.18 16.41 -1.53
CA GLY A 42 -6.98 17.86 -1.61
C GLY A 42 -7.92 18.61 -0.67
N LEU A 43 -8.76 19.45 -1.25
CA LEU A 43 -9.74 20.28 -0.53
C LEU A 43 -11.14 19.64 -0.49
N GLU A 44 -11.26 18.35 -0.83
CA GLU A 44 -12.52 17.63 -0.70
C GLU A 44 -12.98 17.50 0.76
N SER A 45 -14.27 17.20 0.92
CA SER A 45 -14.86 16.88 2.23
C SER A 45 -14.26 15.59 2.79
N TRP A 46 -14.06 15.56 4.11
CA TRP A 46 -13.67 14.35 4.84
C TRP A 46 -14.68 13.23 4.64
N ARG A 47 -14.18 12.05 4.25
CA ARG A 47 -14.94 10.81 4.10
C ARG A 47 -14.51 9.80 5.16
N PRO A 48 -15.44 9.09 5.81
CA PRO A 48 -15.07 8.04 6.75
C PRO A 48 -14.40 6.88 6.01
N THR A 49 -13.28 6.39 6.52
CA THR A 49 -12.58 5.21 5.97
C THR A 49 -13.28 3.90 6.34
N GLY A 50 -14.06 3.92 7.42
CA GLY A 50 -14.63 2.73 8.07
C GLY A 50 -13.66 2.02 9.02
N LEU A 51 -12.43 2.53 9.20
CA LEU A 51 -11.38 1.94 10.01
C LEU A 51 -11.10 2.74 11.29
N LEU A 52 -10.67 2.04 12.34
CA LEU A 52 -10.05 2.65 13.51
C LEU A 52 -8.61 3.10 13.19
N LEU A 53 -8.08 4.02 13.99
CA LEU A 53 -6.74 4.56 13.81
C LEU A 53 -5.66 3.47 13.83
N SER A 54 -5.75 2.53 14.77
CA SER A 54 -4.80 1.41 14.88
C SER A 54 -4.78 0.55 13.61
N GLU A 55 -5.95 0.29 13.02
CA GLU A 55 -6.13 -0.50 11.81
C GLU A 55 -5.57 0.23 10.58
N LEU A 56 -5.88 1.51 10.45
CA LEU A 56 -5.38 2.33 9.34
C LEU A 56 -3.86 2.52 9.42
N LEU A 57 -3.30 2.67 10.62
CA LEU A 57 -1.85 2.76 10.81
C LEU A 57 -1.13 1.48 10.39
N LEU A 58 -1.71 0.30 10.67
CA LEU A 58 -1.17 -0.97 10.19
C LEU A 58 -1.21 -1.06 8.66
N TYR A 59 -2.30 -0.60 8.04
CA TYR A 59 -2.40 -0.50 6.58
C TYR A 59 -1.33 0.42 6.00
N ILE A 60 -1.21 1.66 6.50
CA ILE A 60 -0.22 2.64 6.03
C ILE A 60 1.20 2.06 6.17
N PHE A 61 1.50 1.40 7.28
CA PHE A 61 2.80 0.77 7.49
C PHE A 61 3.12 -0.29 6.44
N VAL A 62 2.18 -1.20 6.17
CA VAL A 62 2.37 -2.27 5.17
C VAL A 62 2.46 -1.70 3.75
N SER A 63 1.62 -0.72 3.43
CA SER A 63 1.65 -0.02 2.16
C SER A 63 3.00 0.67 1.93
N SER A 64 3.47 1.47 2.88
CA SER A 64 4.80 2.09 2.79
C SER A 64 5.94 1.08 2.75
N ALA A 65 5.80 -0.10 3.37
CA ALA A 65 6.79 -1.17 3.23
C ALA A 65 6.85 -1.77 1.81
N VAL A 66 5.79 -1.60 0.99
CA VAL A 66 5.78 -1.95 -0.43
C VAL A 66 6.23 -0.77 -1.30
N PHE A 67 5.70 0.42 -1.05
CA PHE A 67 5.81 1.57 -1.97
C PHE A 67 6.96 2.53 -1.65
N ASP A 68 7.36 2.61 -0.39
CA ASP A 68 8.34 3.59 0.11
C ASP A 68 9.56 2.90 0.74
N ALA A 69 9.72 1.60 0.53
CA ALA A 69 10.86 0.88 1.07
C ALA A 69 12.17 1.37 0.47
N ASP A 70 13.20 1.51 1.30
CA ASP A 70 14.59 1.78 0.91
C ASP A 70 15.27 0.58 0.21
N CYS A 71 14.48 -0.35 -0.30
CA CYS A 71 14.94 -1.49 -1.06
C CYS A 71 14.39 -1.43 -2.49
N GLY A 72 14.83 -2.33 -3.36
CA GLY A 72 14.42 -2.21 -4.75
C GLY A 72 12.96 -2.58 -4.97
N LEU A 73 12.36 -1.89 -5.90
CA LEU A 73 10.96 -2.03 -6.27
C LEU A 73 10.83 -2.62 -7.68
N VAL A 74 9.80 -3.43 -7.87
CA VAL A 74 9.39 -3.95 -9.18
C VAL A 74 7.90 -3.69 -9.35
N ASN A 75 7.52 -3.18 -10.50
CA ASN A 75 6.13 -3.01 -10.90
C ASN A 75 5.90 -3.82 -12.19
N MET A 76 4.97 -4.76 -12.16
CA MET A 76 4.62 -5.63 -13.28
C MET A 76 3.15 -5.41 -13.65
N ALA A 77 2.91 -5.10 -14.92
CA ALA A 77 1.59 -5.19 -15.53
C ALA A 77 1.47 -6.55 -16.21
N LEU A 78 0.49 -7.36 -15.80
CA LEU A 78 0.42 -8.77 -16.17
C LEU A 78 -0.99 -9.13 -16.66
N ASP A 79 -1.08 -10.06 -17.61
CA ASP A 79 -2.33 -10.76 -17.86
C ASP A 79 -2.65 -11.73 -16.71
N GLN A 80 -3.84 -12.35 -16.72
CA GLN A 80 -4.25 -13.32 -15.69
C GLN A 80 -3.22 -14.45 -15.51
N ARG A 81 -2.61 -14.94 -16.61
CA ARG A 81 -1.66 -16.06 -16.56
C ARG A 81 -0.36 -15.63 -15.88
N GLY A 82 0.16 -14.45 -16.23
CA GLY A 82 1.32 -13.85 -15.61
C GLY A 82 1.08 -13.60 -14.13
N PHE A 83 -0.08 -13.01 -13.79
CA PHE A 83 -0.51 -12.77 -12.43
C PHE A 83 -0.52 -14.07 -11.61
N ASP A 84 -1.22 -15.11 -12.08
CA ASP A 84 -1.30 -16.41 -11.40
C ASP A 84 0.08 -17.02 -11.19
N SER A 85 0.97 -16.92 -12.18
CA SER A 85 2.34 -17.43 -12.06
C SER A 85 3.12 -16.73 -10.93
N VAL A 86 2.90 -15.43 -10.73
CA VAL A 86 3.58 -14.67 -9.67
C VAL A 86 2.94 -14.95 -8.31
N VAL A 87 1.62 -14.77 -8.17
CA VAL A 87 0.95 -14.84 -6.86
C VAL A 87 0.94 -16.23 -6.25
N THR A 88 1.01 -17.31 -7.05
CA THR A 88 1.10 -18.70 -6.54
C THR A 88 2.42 -18.99 -5.80
N ARG A 89 3.44 -18.15 -5.98
CA ARG A 89 4.74 -18.24 -5.29
C ARG A 89 4.78 -17.37 -4.02
N LEU A 90 3.71 -16.64 -3.73
CA LEU A 90 3.58 -15.74 -2.61
C LEU A 90 2.58 -16.27 -1.58
N GLN A 91 2.72 -15.83 -0.34
CA GLN A 91 1.76 -16.09 0.73
C GLN A 91 0.91 -14.84 0.95
N ALA A 92 -0.40 -14.96 0.80
CA ALA A 92 -1.30 -13.85 1.11
C ALA A 92 -1.26 -13.54 2.60
N LEU A 93 -1.23 -12.26 2.96
CA LEU A 93 -1.42 -11.87 4.35
C LEU A 93 -2.89 -12.14 4.73
N ASP A 94 -3.10 -12.96 5.76
CA ASP A 94 -4.43 -13.39 6.18
C ASP A 94 -5.02 -12.42 7.22
N HIS A 95 -5.43 -11.25 6.75
CA HIS A 95 -6.20 -10.30 7.57
C HIS A 95 -7.18 -9.48 6.70
N PRO A 96 -8.43 -9.28 7.13
CA PRO A 96 -9.42 -8.50 6.37
C PRO A 96 -8.99 -7.07 6.03
N LEU A 97 -8.17 -6.44 6.89
CA LEU A 97 -7.64 -5.08 6.66
C LEU A 97 -6.78 -4.95 5.40
N TRP A 98 -6.25 -6.06 4.86
CA TRP A 98 -5.40 -6.05 3.67
C TRP A 98 -6.17 -5.99 2.35
N ALA A 99 -7.50 -5.97 2.42
CA ALA A 99 -8.38 -5.74 1.26
C ALA A 99 -8.88 -4.29 1.17
N TRP A 100 -8.43 -3.42 2.08
CA TRP A 100 -8.78 -1.99 2.09
C TRP A 100 -7.62 -1.18 1.47
N PRO A 101 -7.86 0.00 0.86
CA PRO A 101 -9.17 0.56 0.50
C PRO A 101 -9.77 -0.12 -0.73
N GLU A 102 -8.94 -0.80 -1.52
CA GLU A 102 -9.33 -1.38 -2.80
C GLU A 102 -9.61 -2.89 -2.65
N PRO A 103 -10.88 -3.34 -2.69
CA PRO A 103 -11.23 -4.74 -2.48
C PRO A 103 -10.66 -5.69 -3.53
N ALA A 104 -10.16 -5.18 -4.65
CA ALA A 104 -9.48 -5.94 -5.68
C ALA A 104 -7.99 -6.22 -5.38
N LEU A 105 -7.35 -5.46 -4.48
CA LEU A 105 -5.93 -5.59 -4.17
C LEU A 105 -5.69 -6.38 -2.88
N ARG A 106 -4.63 -7.18 -2.86
CA ARG A 106 -4.22 -7.96 -1.70
C ARG A 106 -2.73 -7.77 -1.44
N PHE A 107 -2.35 -7.86 -0.18
CA PHE A 107 -0.95 -7.92 0.20
C PHE A 107 -0.48 -9.37 0.34
N TYR A 108 0.74 -9.59 -0.11
CA TYR A 108 1.41 -10.88 -0.06
C TYR A 108 2.83 -10.73 0.47
N HIS A 109 3.43 -11.83 0.90
CA HIS A 109 4.83 -11.87 1.31
C HIS A 109 5.51 -13.16 0.87
N SER A 110 6.83 -13.10 0.82
CA SER A 110 7.73 -14.25 0.73
C SER A 110 9.03 -13.91 1.47
N GLU A 111 10.01 -14.80 1.46
CA GLU A 111 11.28 -14.55 2.15
C GLU A 111 12.01 -13.33 1.54
N GLY A 112 12.11 -12.25 2.32
CA GLY A 112 12.83 -11.04 1.93
C GLY A 112 12.11 -10.15 0.92
N LEU A 113 10.79 -10.32 0.73
CA LEU A 113 9.97 -9.44 -0.09
C LEU A 113 8.53 -9.32 0.43
N ILE A 114 7.89 -8.22 0.07
CA ILE A 114 6.47 -7.95 0.27
C ILE A 114 5.86 -7.45 -1.04
N ALA A 115 4.60 -7.78 -1.29
CA ALA A 115 3.91 -7.44 -2.52
C ALA A 115 2.54 -6.85 -2.26
N GLN A 116 2.08 -5.98 -3.15
CA GLN A 116 0.66 -5.72 -3.38
C GLN A 116 0.31 -6.21 -4.78
N ALA A 117 -0.78 -6.95 -4.91
CA ALA A 117 -1.19 -7.51 -6.18
C ALA A 117 -2.72 -7.60 -6.28
N GLY A 118 -3.27 -7.37 -7.48
CA GLY A 118 -4.70 -7.54 -7.73
C GLY A 118 -5.12 -7.07 -9.11
N HIS A 119 -6.44 -6.96 -9.29
CA HIS A 119 -7.01 -6.42 -10.53
C HIS A 119 -6.73 -4.92 -10.61
N ASP A 120 -6.36 -4.46 -11.79
CA ASP A 120 -6.16 -3.06 -12.13
C ASP A 120 -6.91 -2.76 -13.42
N ASP A 121 -7.42 -1.54 -13.57
CA ASP A 121 -8.19 -1.11 -14.76
C ASP A 121 -7.30 -0.88 -16.00
N GLY A 122 -6.01 -1.17 -15.91
CA GLY A 122 -5.03 -1.07 -16.97
C GLY A 122 -5.19 -2.11 -18.10
N GLU A 123 -4.42 -1.93 -19.17
CA GLU A 123 -4.49 -2.75 -20.41
C GLU A 123 -4.33 -4.25 -20.16
N PHE A 124 -3.50 -4.63 -19.20
CA PHE A 124 -3.21 -6.03 -18.86
C PHE A 124 -4.16 -6.62 -17.81
N GLY A 125 -4.94 -5.77 -17.12
CA GLY A 125 -5.96 -6.17 -16.14
C GLY A 125 -5.43 -6.57 -14.77
N TYR A 126 -4.13 -6.78 -14.59
CA TYR A 126 -3.54 -7.07 -13.27
C TYR A 126 -2.26 -6.31 -13.05
N GLN A 127 -2.06 -5.90 -11.79
CA GLN A 127 -0.83 -5.28 -11.34
C GLN A 127 -0.22 -6.08 -10.19
N VAL A 128 1.10 -6.17 -10.19
CA VAL A 128 1.90 -6.66 -9.06
C VAL A 128 3.02 -5.68 -8.79
N ILE A 129 3.06 -5.16 -7.56
CA ILE A 129 4.11 -4.30 -7.05
C ILE A 129 4.84 -5.04 -5.94
N LEU A 130 6.15 -5.16 -6.06
CA LEU A 130 7.02 -5.89 -5.15
C LEU A 130 8.09 -4.97 -4.59
N ALA A 131 8.25 -4.96 -3.27
CA ALA A 131 9.46 -4.49 -2.62
C ALA A 131 10.28 -5.70 -2.18
N ALA A 132 11.55 -5.75 -2.58
CA ALA A 132 12.44 -6.84 -2.21
C ALA A 132 13.77 -6.30 -1.67
N LEU A 133 14.34 -6.98 -0.67
CA LEU A 133 15.62 -6.56 -0.07
C LEU A 133 16.78 -6.59 -1.06
N SER A 134 16.67 -7.39 -2.13
CA SER A 134 17.68 -7.53 -3.17
C SER A 134 17.09 -8.24 -4.40
N ALA A 135 17.68 -8.02 -5.58
CA ALA A 135 17.19 -8.56 -6.85
C ALA A 135 17.21 -10.10 -6.91
N ASP A 136 18.09 -10.78 -6.16
CA ASP A 136 18.14 -12.24 -6.09
C ASP A 136 16.86 -12.86 -5.49
N LYS A 137 16.16 -12.13 -4.62
CA LYS A 137 14.85 -12.56 -4.07
C LYS A 137 13.75 -12.62 -5.13
N LEU A 138 13.97 -12.01 -6.29
CA LEU A 138 13.07 -12.05 -7.44
C LEU A 138 13.37 -13.17 -8.43
N SER A 139 14.42 -13.97 -8.22
CA SER A 139 14.81 -15.07 -9.12
C SER A 139 13.69 -16.11 -9.34
N GLN A 140 12.75 -16.21 -8.41
CA GLN A 140 11.54 -17.04 -8.52
C GLN A 140 10.53 -16.53 -9.56
N PHE A 141 10.68 -15.31 -10.07
CA PHE A 141 9.79 -14.64 -11.03
C PHE A 141 10.44 -14.39 -12.40
N ASN A 142 11.55 -15.04 -12.73
CA ASN A 142 12.28 -14.83 -13.99
C ASN A 142 11.45 -15.09 -15.28
N GLU A 143 10.26 -15.67 -15.15
CA GLU A 143 9.32 -15.89 -16.26
C GLU A 143 8.46 -14.66 -16.57
N ALA A 144 8.38 -13.69 -15.65
CA ALA A 144 7.72 -12.41 -15.85
C ALA A 144 8.72 -11.36 -16.36
N ASP A 145 8.25 -10.45 -17.22
CA ASP A 145 9.04 -9.30 -17.64
C ASP A 145 9.00 -8.26 -16.51
N TRP A 146 10.15 -8.00 -15.87
CA TRP A 146 10.26 -7.04 -14.79
C TRP A 146 11.57 -6.27 -14.86
N GLU A 147 11.51 -5.01 -14.44
CA GLU A 147 12.68 -4.13 -14.33
C GLU A 147 12.89 -3.77 -12.85
N TRP A 148 14.14 -3.90 -12.40
CA TRP A 148 14.53 -3.58 -11.03
C TRP A 148 14.79 -2.08 -10.88
N ASP A 149 13.96 -1.42 -10.07
CA ASP A 149 14.19 -0.05 -9.63
C ASP A 149 15.00 -0.08 -8.33
N SER A 150 16.32 0.13 -8.44
CA SER A 150 17.19 0.25 -7.27
C SER A 150 16.96 1.59 -6.57
N ARG A 151 16.42 1.52 -5.35
CA ARG A 151 16.22 2.69 -4.49
C ARG A 151 17.35 2.75 -3.46
N GLY A 152 18.51 3.21 -3.90
CA GLY A 152 19.74 3.27 -3.09
C GLY A 152 20.99 3.62 -3.89
#